data_AF-A0A3A9ASS9-F1
#
_entry.id   AF-A0A3A9ASS9-F1
#
_cell.length_a   1.000
_cell.length_b   1.000
_cell.length_c   1.000
_cell.angle_alpha   90.00
_cell.angle_beta   90.00
_cell.angle_gamma   90.00
#
_symmetry.space_group_name_H-M   'P 1'
#
loop_
_entity.id
_entity.type
_entity.pdbx_description
1 polymer ?
#
loop_
_entity_poly.entity_id
_entity_poly.type
_entity_poly.pdbx_seq_one_letter_code
_entity_poly.pdbx_strand_id
1 'polypeptide(L)'
;MNDVWLKIAQFLGTLNGENVKRESYVRTPEYEVALEVWKKTEQEWEVFLETLPAGEQEKAEEMKERLEDFASAQEKRAYIQGYADCVQALYHMGLLKENEGLKWAEKMDVH
;
A
#
# COMPACT_ATOMS: atom_id res chain seq x y z
N MET A 1 0.49 17.85 -8.43
CA MET A 1 -0.18 16.66 -7.88
C MET A 1 -1.68 16.90 -8.00
N ASN A 2 -2.48 15.94 -8.48
CA ASN A 2 -3.90 16.15 -8.78
C ASN A 2 -4.73 16.21 -7.47
N ASP A 3 -5.59 17.21 -7.30
CA ASP A 3 -6.43 17.40 -6.11
C ASP A 3 -7.37 16.21 -5.82
N VAL A 4 -7.84 15.53 -6.88
CA VAL A 4 -8.64 14.30 -6.75
C VAL A 4 -7.80 13.17 -6.17
N TRP A 5 -6.55 13.03 -6.63
CA TRP A 5 -5.63 12.05 -6.06
C TRP A 5 -5.33 12.37 -4.59
N LEU A 6 -5.17 13.64 -4.21
CA LEU A 6 -4.92 14.03 -2.83
C LEU A 6 -6.09 13.64 -1.90
N LYS A 7 -7.33 13.88 -2.34
CA LYS A 7 -8.55 13.51 -1.60
C LYS A 7 -8.74 12.00 -1.52
N ILE A 8 -8.48 11.28 -2.60
CA ILE A 8 -8.51 9.81 -2.63
C ILE A 8 -7.43 9.24 -1.71
N ALA A 9 -6.20 9.76 -1.77
CA ALA A 9 -5.10 9.34 -0.91
C ALA A 9 -5.40 9.60 0.57
N GLN A 10 -6.00 10.75 0.91
CA GLN A 10 -6.44 11.05 2.28
C GLN A 10 -7.52 10.06 2.76
N PHE A 11 -8.57 9.83 1.96
CA PHE A 11 -9.64 8.89 2.28
C PHE A 11 -9.12 7.45 2.47
N LEU A 12 -8.27 6.99 1.55
CA LEU A 12 -7.64 5.68 1.64
C LEU A 12 -6.67 5.58 2.81
N GLY A 13 -5.96 6.65 3.14
CA GLY A 13 -5.11 6.73 4.33
C GLY A 13 -5.93 6.54 5.61
N THR A 14 -7.13 7.12 5.69
CA THR A 14 -8.05 6.92 6.81
C THR A 14 -8.53 5.46 6.88
N LEU A 15 -8.91 4.85 5.76
CA LEU A 15 -9.36 3.45 5.72
C LEU A 15 -8.23 2.44 6.00
N ASN A 16 -7.01 2.70 5.52
CA ASN A 16 -5.85 1.84 5.75
C ASN A 16 -5.34 1.96 7.20
N GLY A 17 -5.53 3.12 7.84
CA GLY A 17 -5.24 3.35 9.25
C GLY A 17 -6.33 2.87 10.22
N GLU A 18 -7.49 2.42 9.71
CA GLU A 18 -8.58 1.92 10.56
C GLU A 18 -8.22 0.55 11.16
N ASN A 19 -7.87 0.60 12.44
CA ASN A 19 -7.73 -0.49 13.40
C ASN A 19 -7.28 -1.83 12.79
N VAL A 20 -5.96 -1.99 12.62
CA VAL A 20 -5.28 -3.27 12.33
C VAL A 20 -5.61 -4.41 13.32
N LYS A 21 -6.28 -4.12 14.44
CA LYS A 21 -6.79 -5.13 15.38
C LYS A 21 -8.25 -5.55 15.13
N ARG A 22 -8.88 -5.08 14.04
CA ARG A 22 -10.23 -5.54 13.66
C ARG A 22 -10.17 -7.00 13.21
N GLU A 23 -11.16 -7.80 13.59
CA GLU A 23 -11.24 -9.22 13.22
C GLU A 23 -11.31 -9.44 11.69
N SER A 24 -11.75 -8.44 10.93
CA SER A 24 -11.81 -8.47 9.47
C SER A 24 -10.48 -8.13 8.78
N TYR A 25 -9.41 -7.85 9.53
CA TYR A 25 -8.11 -7.58 8.92
C TYR A 25 -7.54 -8.88 8.34
N VAL A 26 -7.26 -8.86 7.03
CA VAL A 26 -6.83 -10.05 6.30
C VAL A 26 -5.37 -10.34 6.67
N ARG A 27 -5.15 -11.40 7.46
CA ARG A 27 -3.82 -11.93 7.74
C ARG A 27 -3.70 -13.30 7.09
N THR A 28 -3.01 -13.35 5.96
CA THR A 28 -2.77 -14.65 5.30
C THR A 28 -1.69 -15.41 6.06
N PRO A 29 -1.70 -16.75 6.03
CA PRO A 29 -0.63 -17.54 6.65
C PRO A 29 0.77 -17.16 6.16
N GLU A 30 0.91 -16.82 4.87
CA GLU A 30 2.17 -16.39 4.27
C GLU A 30 2.66 -15.06 4.86
N TYR A 31 1.73 -14.12 5.10
CA TYR A 31 2.06 -12.85 5.74
C TYR A 31 2.53 -13.03 7.18
N GLU A 32 1.86 -13.87 7.97
CA GLU A 32 2.27 -14.13 9.36
C GLU A 32 3.66 -14.76 9.43
N VAL A 33 3.95 -15.74 8.57
CA VAL A 33 5.27 -16.37 8.48
C VAL A 33 6.33 -15.34 8.09
N ALA A 34 6.06 -14.51 7.08
CA ALA A 34 6.99 -13.46 6.65
C ALA A 34 7.21 -12.41 7.76
N LEU A 35 6.16 -12.06 8.52
CA LEU A 35 6.25 -11.12 9.63
C LEU A 35 7.10 -11.65 10.78
N GLU A 36 6.96 -12.93 11.14
CA GLU A 36 7.81 -13.55 12.17
C GLU A 36 9.28 -13.57 11.76
N VAL A 37 9.56 -13.93 10.51
CA VAL A 37 10.93 -13.91 9.96
C VAL A 37 11.48 -12.49 9.97
N TRP A 38 10.70 -11.50 9.50
CA TRP A 38 11.13 -10.11 9.46
C TRP A 38 11.46 -9.56 10.85
N LYS A 39 10.64 -9.81 11.87
CA LYS A 39 10.92 -9.38 13.26
C LYS A 39 12.24 -9.91 13.79
N LYS A 40 12.58 -11.17 13.46
CA LYS A 40 13.86 -11.76 13.87
C LYS A 40 15.02 -11.11 13.12
N THR A 41 14.91 -10.98 11.79
CA THR A 41 15.95 -10.38 10.96
C THR A 41 16.16 -8.90 11.29
N GLU A 42 15.12 -8.18 11.69
CA GLU A 42 15.23 -6.79 12.13
C GLU A 42 16.08 -6.65 13.40
N GLN A 43 15.92 -7.55 14.37
CA GLN A 43 16.78 -7.56 15.56
C GLN A 43 18.25 -7.85 15.22
N GLU A 44 18.48 -8.81 14.33
CA GLU A 44 19.84 -9.13 13.84
C GLU A 44 20.45 -7.95 13.06
N TRP A 45 19.62 -7.20 12.33
CA TRP A 45 20.02 -6.00 11.60
C TRP A 45 20.47 -4.87 12.52
N GLU A 46 19.74 -4.59 13.62
CA GLU A 46 20.14 -3.58 14.61
C GLU A 46 21.53 -3.88 15.20
N VAL A 47 21.77 -5.13 15.58
CA VAL A 47 23.08 -5.58 16.08
C VAL A 47 24.17 -5.44 15.01
N PHE A 48 23.84 -5.75 13.74
CA PHE A 48 24.77 -5.59 12.63
C PHE A 48 25.12 -4.11 12.40
N LEU A 49 24.16 -3.19 12.48
CA LEU A 49 24.39 -1.76 12.30
C LEU A 49 25.41 -1.20 13.30
N GLU A 50 25.38 -1.65 14.56
CA GLU A 50 26.34 -1.24 15.59
C GLU A 50 27.80 -1.64 15.27
N THR A 51 28.00 -2.61 14.38
CA THR A 51 29.34 -3.05 13.96
C THR A 51 29.92 -2.22 12.81
N LEU A 52 29.08 -1.41 12.15
CA LEU A 52 29.49 -0.61 11.00
C LEU A 52 30.16 0.71 11.42
N PRO A 53 31.10 1.23 10.61
CA PRO A 53 31.56 2.61 10.75
C PRO A 53 30.39 3.60 10.56
N ALA A 54 30.43 4.73 11.27
CA ALA A 54 29.31 5.71 11.29
C ALA A 54 28.79 6.13 9.91
N GLY A 55 29.68 6.34 8.92
CA GLY A 55 29.27 6.74 7.57
C GLY A 55 28.69 5.61 6.72
N GLU A 56 28.89 4.35 7.10
CA GLU A 56 28.25 3.18 6.48
C GLU A 56 26.93 2.85 7.18
N GLN A 57 26.87 3.04 8.49
CA GLN A 57 25.65 2.94 9.29
C GLN A 57 24.57 3.90 8.78
N GLU A 58 24.89 5.19 8.61
CA GLU A 58 23.94 6.20 8.10
C GLU A 58 23.35 5.81 6.73
N LYS A 59 24.19 5.32 5.82
CA LYS A 59 23.74 4.86 4.50
C LYS A 59 22.86 3.62 4.56
N ALA A 60 23.17 2.70 5.48
CA ALA A 60 22.40 1.48 5.68
C ALA A 60 21.01 1.79 6.28
N GLU A 61 20.94 2.72 7.24
CA GLU A 61 19.69 3.23 7.80
C GLU A 61 18.86 3.97 6.74
N GLU A 62 19.47 4.86 5.96
CA GLU A 62 18.78 5.57 4.87
C GLU A 62 18.20 4.59 3.82
N MET A 63 18.93 3.51 3.51
CA MET A 63 18.43 2.48 2.60
C MET A 63 17.23 1.72 3.19
N LYS A 64 17.28 1.37 4.49
CA LYS A 64 16.17 0.70 5.18
C LYS A 64 14.93 1.58 5.19
N GLU A 65 15.06 2.86 5.55
CA GLU A 65 13.95 3.83 5.54
C GLU A 65 13.29 3.93 4.16
N ARG A 66 14.09 4.09 3.10
CA ARG A 66 13.57 4.14 1.72
C ARG A 66 12.87 2.85 1.30
N LEU A 67 13.33 1.70 1.78
CA LEU A 67 12.69 0.41 1.50
C LEU A 67 11.34 0.30 2.22
N GLU A 68 11.25 0.76 3.46
CA GLU A 68 9.99 0.79 4.24
C GLU A 68 8.97 1.74 3.63
N ASP A 69 9.40 2.92 3.19
CA ASP A 69 8.56 3.87 2.45
C ASP A 69 8.02 3.26 1.16
N PHE A 70 8.88 2.57 0.41
CA PHE A 70 8.48 1.89 -0.82
C PHE A 70 7.50 0.75 -0.54
N ALA A 71 7.76 -0.08 0.48
CA ALA A 71 6.86 -1.15 0.89
C ALA A 71 5.47 -0.61 1.30
N SER A 72 5.44 0.49 2.07
CA SER A 72 4.20 1.20 2.43
C SER A 72 3.43 1.71 1.20
N ALA A 73 4.14 2.25 0.21
CA ALA A 73 3.53 2.68 -1.05
C ALA A 73 3.00 1.49 -1.87
N GLN A 74 3.71 0.36 -1.89
CA GLN A 74 3.28 -0.87 -2.56
C GLN A 74 2.02 -1.45 -1.92
N GLU A 75 1.94 -1.51 -0.59
CA GLU A 75 0.75 -1.98 0.13
C GLU A 75 -0.47 -1.11 -0.19
N LYS A 76 -0.32 0.22 -0.15
CA LYS A 76 -1.39 1.16 -0.54
C LYS A 76 -1.83 0.94 -1.99
N ARG A 77 -0.88 0.75 -2.91
CA ARG A 77 -1.19 0.46 -4.32
C ARG A 77 -1.99 -0.85 -4.46
N ALA A 78 -1.57 -1.91 -3.77
CA ALA A 78 -2.26 -3.20 -3.80
C ALA A 78 -3.66 -3.10 -3.20
N TYR A 79 -3.83 -2.35 -2.11
CA TYR A 79 -5.13 -2.08 -1.49
C TYR A 79 -6.10 -1.40 -2.47
N ILE A 80 -5.65 -0.33 -3.15
CA ILE A 80 -6.45 0.36 -4.18
C ILE A 80 -6.80 -0.57 -5.33
N GLN A 81 -5.82 -1.33 -5.82
CA GLN A 81 -6.04 -2.29 -6.90
C GLN A 81 -7.08 -3.35 -6.50
N GLY A 82 -7.04 -3.83 -5.26
CA GLY A 82 -8.04 -4.76 -4.73
C GLY A 82 -9.47 -4.22 -4.80
N TYR A 83 -9.70 -2.93 -4.52
CA TYR A 83 -11.02 -2.31 -4.73
C TYR A 83 -11.41 -2.27 -6.21
N ALA A 84 -10.49 -1.87 -7.09
CA ALA A 84 -10.74 -1.83 -8.52
C ALA A 84 -11.09 -3.23 -9.07
N ASP A 85 -10.37 -4.25 -8.64
CA ASP A 85 -10.59 -5.65 -9.02
C ASP A 85 -11.95 -6.15 -8.51
N CYS A 86 -12.32 -5.83 -7.27
CA CYS A 86 -13.65 -6.14 -6.72
C CYS A 86 -14.78 -5.50 -7.54
N VAL A 87 -14.66 -4.21 -7.88
CA VAL A 87 -15.65 -3.50 -8.72
C VAL A 87 -15.75 -4.16 -10.09
N GLN A 88 -14.61 -4.47 -10.71
CA GLN A 88 -14.58 -5.15 -12.02
C GLN A 88 -15.23 -6.53 -11.95
N ALA A 89 -14.96 -7.33 -10.90
CA ALA A 89 -15.57 -8.64 -10.72
C ALA A 89 -17.11 -8.52 -10.64
N LEU A 90 -17.61 -7.61 -9.80
CA LEU A 90 -19.06 -7.38 -9.65
C LEU A 90 -19.72 -6.87 -10.93
N TYR A 91 -19.04 -6.03 -11.72
CA TYR A 91 -19.52 -5.59 -13.04
C TYR A 91 -19.66 -6.76 -14.01
N HIS A 92 -18.64 -7.61 -14.13
CA HIS A 92 -18.67 -8.76 -15.04
C HIS A 92 -19.65 -9.86 -14.60
N MET A 93 -19.97 -9.92 -13.30
CA MET A 93 -21.07 -10.75 -12.80
C MET A 93 -22.47 -10.16 -13.06
N GLY A 94 -22.56 -8.96 -13.64
CA GLY A 94 -23.82 -8.28 -13.92
C GLY A 94 -24.50 -7.65 -12.68
N LEU A 95 -23.80 -7.59 -11.54
CA LEU A 95 -24.31 -7.02 -10.29
C LEU A 95 -24.16 -5.50 -10.25
N LEU A 96 -23.16 -4.96 -10.96
CA LEU A 96 -23.02 -3.53 -11.21
C LEU A 96 -23.34 -3.22 -12.68
N LYS A 97 -23.87 -2.02 -12.92
CA LYS A 97 -24.11 -1.48 -14.27
C LYS A 97 -23.36 -0.17 -14.42
N GLU A 98 -23.00 0.17 -15.66
CA GLU A 98 -22.49 1.50 -15.95
C GLU A 98 -23.50 2.57 -15.51
N ASN A 99 -22.96 3.65 -14.95
CA ASN A 99 -23.76 4.81 -14.61
C ASN A 99 -23.72 5.79 -15.79
N GLU A 100 -24.83 5.89 -16.53
CA GLU A 100 -24.94 6.78 -17.70
C GLU A 100 -24.75 8.28 -17.36
N GLY A 101 -24.90 8.66 -16.10
CA GLY A 101 -24.69 10.03 -15.60
C GLY A 101 -23.23 10.38 -15.27
N LEU A 102 -22.36 9.37 -15.10
CA LEU A 102 -20.92 9.55 -14.89
C LEU A 102 -20.18 9.30 -16.22
N LYS A 103 -20.16 10.33 -17.08
CA LYS A 103 -19.34 10.30 -18.30
C LYS A 103 -17.91 10.68 -17.96
N TRP A 104 -16.94 9.84 -18.34
CA TRP A 104 -15.52 10.15 -18.24
C TRP A 104 -15.19 11.43 -19.02
N ALA A 105 -14.41 12.33 -18.42
CA ALA A 105 -13.97 13.59 -19.03
C ALA A 105 -13.02 13.40 -20.24
N GLU A 106 -12.70 12.17 -20.62
CA GLU A 106 -11.77 11.83 -21.71
C GLU A 106 -12.35 12.06 -23.12
N LYS A 107 -13.60 12.50 -23.26
CA LYS A 107 -14.10 13.08 -24.53
C LYS A 107 -13.84 14.58 -24.66
N MET A 108 -12.77 15.10 -24.06
CA MET A 108 -12.23 16.40 -24.45
C MET A 108 -11.22 16.13 -25.57
N ASP A 109 -11.71 16.20 -26.82
CA ASP A 109 -10.89 16.21 -28.03
C ASP A 109 -9.73 17.21 -27.85
N VAL A 110 -8.51 16.69 -27.84
CA VAL A 110 -7.31 17.50 -28.04
C VAL A 110 -7.15 17.59 -29.56
N HIS A 111 -7.68 18.68 -30.14
CA HIS A 111 -7.26 19.20 -31.44
C HIS A 111 -6.13 20.20 -31.25
#